data_AF-A0A7G2T6Y9-F1
#
_entry.id   AF-A0A7G2T6Y9-F1
#
_cell.length_a   1.000
_cell.length_b   1.000
_cell.length_c   1.000
_cell.angle_alpha   90.00
_cell.angle_beta   90.00
_cell.angle_gamma   90.00
#
_symmetry.space_group_name_H-M   'P 1'
#
loop_
_entity.id
_entity.type
_entity.pdbx_description
1 polymer ?
#
loop_
_entity_poly.entity_id
_entity_poly.type
_entity_poly.pdbx_seq_one_letter_code
_entity_poly.pdbx_strand_id
1 'polypeptide(L)'
;MFCCLLFILGSSLIIDLGYFFQPFFYLFFYFYYYTALKRHNIVFALFLITAYIGEVFLIIDVHKYFVEIIVMFILAAAAMLYTFLPILKLKSRKITKEMLVEPGIGLIFCVYTVIYLMTMYYELVPNKFLFISGAILLLFFTMVCFLIPLRNRHPSNVYLYLIGGGLLVEAVLAFVYTYSLSIPIIAVGTKIAICVHKTCVTLYFVSIDEVYSDVNREGY
;
A
#
# COMPACT_ATOMS: atom_id res chain seq x y z
N MET A 1 -2.27 1.12 -16.56
CA MET A 1 -3.45 0.26 -16.83
C MET A 1 -3.11 -0.91 -17.77
N PHE A 2 -2.59 -0.69 -18.98
CA PHE A 2 -2.19 -1.78 -19.89
C PHE A 2 -1.11 -2.72 -19.31
N CYS A 3 -0.08 -2.17 -18.66
CA CYS A 3 0.95 -2.97 -17.96
C CYS A 3 0.40 -3.77 -16.78
N CYS A 4 -0.60 -3.23 -16.04
CA CYS A 4 -1.27 -3.95 -14.96
C CYS A 4 -2.06 -5.15 -15.51
N LEU A 5 -2.76 -4.95 -16.63
CA LEU A 5 -3.50 -6.03 -17.32
C LEU A 5 -2.55 -7.11 -17.84
N LEU A 6 -1.40 -6.73 -18.42
CA LEU A 6 -0.38 -7.69 -18.85
C LEU A 6 0.24 -8.46 -17.68
N PHE A 7 0.50 -7.81 -16.55
CA PHE A 7 0.98 -8.50 -15.34
C PHE A 7 -0.07 -9.46 -14.78
N ILE A 8 -1.33 -9.04 -14.68
CA ILE A 8 -2.42 -9.89 -14.20
C ILE A 8 -2.63 -11.08 -15.14
N LEU A 9 -2.77 -10.85 -16.45
CA LEU A 9 -3.02 -11.91 -17.44
C LEU A 9 -1.81 -12.83 -17.58
N GLY A 10 -0.60 -12.28 -17.73
CA GLY A 10 0.63 -13.05 -17.89
C GLY A 10 0.92 -13.94 -16.69
N SER A 11 0.79 -13.40 -15.48
CA SER A 11 1.03 -14.16 -14.25
C SER A 11 -0.11 -15.12 -13.86
N SER A 12 -1.29 -14.98 -14.47
CA SER A 12 -2.44 -15.89 -14.23
C SER A 12 -2.49 -17.05 -15.22
N LEU A 13 -1.95 -16.85 -16.43
CA LEU A 13 -1.89 -17.87 -17.47
C LEU A 13 -0.64 -18.75 -17.36
N ILE A 14 0.51 -18.17 -17.02
CA ILE A 14 1.79 -18.89 -16.85
C ILE A 14 2.53 -18.24 -15.68
N ILE A 15 2.62 -18.95 -14.55
CA ILE A 15 3.20 -18.43 -13.30
C ILE A 15 4.65 -17.93 -13.53
N ASP A 16 5.45 -18.64 -14.34
CA ASP A 16 6.83 -18.28 -14.67
C ASP A 16 6.97 -16.98 -15.46
N LEU A 17 6.01 -16.67 -16.34
CA LEU A 17 5.97 -15.40 -17.07
C LEU A 17 5.70 -14.22 -16.13
N GLY A 18 4.87 -14.45 -15.10
CA GLY A 18 4.54 -13.43 -14.10
C GLY A 18 5.77 -12.88 -13.39
N TYR A 19 6.70 -13.76 -12.98
CA TYR A 19 7.96 -13.36 -12.35
C TYR A 19 8.85 -12.53 -13.28
N PHE A 20 8.86 -12.87 -14.57
CA PHE A 20 9.66 -12.15 -15.55
C PHE A 20 9.12 -10.72 -15.80
N PHE A 21 7.80 -10.54 -15.83
CA PHE A 21 7.18 -9.23 -16.08
C PHE A 21 7.09 -8.32 -14.84
N GLN A 22 7.14 -8.88 -13.63
CA GLN A 22 7.04 -8.13 -12.38
C GLN A 22 8.09 -7.00 -12.24
N PRO A 23 9.40 -7.18 -12.48
CA PRO A 23 10.35 -6.06 -12.37
C PRO A 23 10.05 -4.92 -13.35
N PHE A 24 9.64 -5.24 -14.58
CA PHE A 24 9.27 -4.23 -15.58
C PHE A 24 8.06 -3.41 -15.13
N PHE A 25 7.09 -4.04 -14.47
CA PHE A 25 5.92 -3.36 -13.92
C PHE A 25 6.30 -2.24 -12.94
N TYR A 26 7.27 -2.48 -12.06
CA TYR A 26 7.79 -1.48 -11.12
C TYR A 26 8.59 -0.37 -11.81
N LEU A 27 9.42 -0.74 -12.79
CA LEU A 27 10.15 0.23 -13.61
C LEU A 27 9.19 1.14 -14.39
N PHE A 28 8.07 0.62 -14.87
CA PHE A 28 7.05 1.43 -15.57
C PHE A 28 6.42 2.49 -14.66
N PHE A 29 6.13 2.18 -13.38
CA PHE A 29 5.63 3.20 -12.46
C PHE A 29 6.65 4.30 -12.20
N TYR A 30 7.91 3.93 -11.98
CA TYR A 30 8.97 4.91 -11.80
C TYR A 30 9.20 5.75 -13.06
N PHE A 31 9.21 5.12 -14.22
CA PHE A 31 9.34 5.79 -15.50
C PHE A 31 8.17 6.75 -15.74
N TYR A 32 6.93 6.32 -15.48
CA TYR A 32 5.75 7.18 -15.57
C TYR A 32 5.90 8.42 -14.67
N TYR A 33 6.28 8.23 -13.40
CA TYR A 33 6.58 9.34 -12.48
C TYR A 33 7.62 10.31 -13.05
N TYR A 34 8.75 9.79 -13.52
CA TYR A 34 9.82 10.60 -14.09
C TYR A 34 9.38 11.34 -15.35
N THR A 35 8.58 10.70 -16.22
CA THR A 35 8.08 11.36 -17.43
C THR A 35 7.11 12.49 -17.13
N ALA A 36 6.29 12.34 -16.08
CA ALA A 36 5.30 13.33 -15.68
C ALA A 36 5.95 14.56 -15.00
N LEU A 37 6.93 14.35 -14.10
CA LEU A 37 7.52 15.43 -13.29
C LEU A 37 8.93 15.84 -13.70
N LYS A 38 9.58 15.12 -14.62
CA LYS A 38 10.95 15.37 -15.12
C LYS A 38 12.02 15.48 -14.02
N ARG A 39 11.80 14.81 -12.89
CA ARG A 39 12.70 14.81 -11.73
C ARG A 39 12.69 13.45 -11.04
N HIS A 40 13.78 13.14 -10.34
CA HIS A 40 13.90 11.92 -9.55
C HIS A 40 13.35 12.11 -8.14
N ASN A 41 12.71 11.07 -7.61
CA ASN A 41 12.32 11.00 -6.20
C ASN A 41 12.87 9.71 -5.58
N ILE A 42 13.86 9.88 -4.71
CA ILE A 42 14.58 8.77 -4.06
C ILE A 42 13.64 8.01 -3.12
N VAL A 43 12.73 8.71 -2.44
CA VAL A 43 11.78 8.08 -1.51
C VAL A 43 10.79 7.20 -2.27
N PHE A 44 10.31 7.66 -3.42
CA PHE A 44 9.45 6.86 -4.29
C PHE A 44 10.19 5.64 -4.87
N ALA A 45 11.44 5.82 -5.30
CA ALA A 45 12.28 4.72 -5.77
C ALA A 45 12.49 3.67 -4.67
N LEU A 46 12.80 4.12 -3.45
CA LEU A 46 12.98 3.25 -2.30
C LEU A 46 11.72 2.43 -2.02
N PHE A 47 10.56 3.09 -1.96
CA PHE A 47 9.26 2.43 -1.80
C PHE A 47 9.04 1.33 -2.84
N LEU A 48 9.24 1.65 -4.13
CA LEU A 48 9.03 0.70 -5.23
C LEU A 48 9.99 -0.51 -5.13
N ILE A 49 11.28 -0.27 -4.84
CA ILE A 49 12.27 -1.34 -4.71
C ILE A 49 11.95 -2.25 -3.53
N THR A 50 11.68 -1.67 -2.35
CA THR A 50 11.39 -2.47 -1.15
C THR A 50 10.08 -3.23 -1.31
N ALA A 51 9.05 -2.62 -1.92
CA ALA A 51 7.79 -3.30 -2.18
C ALA A 51 7.96 -4.43 -3.19
N TYR A 52 8.74 -4.23 -4.26
CA TYR A 52 9.04 -5.28 -5.23
C TYR A 52 9.74 -6.48 -4.57
N ILE A 53 10.80 -6.23 -3.79
CA ILE A 53 11.55 -7.30 -3.12
C ILE A 53 10.64 -8.05 -2.13
N GLY A 54 9.84 -7.32 -1.34
CA GLY A 54 8.87 -7.91 -0.41
C GLY A 54 7.84 -8.79 -1.12
N GLU A 55 7.29 -8.32 -2.25
CA GLU A 55 6.33 -9.08 -3.05
C GLU A 55 6.94 -10.32 -3.71
N VAL A 56 8.19 -10.24 -4.19
CA VAL A 56 8.89 -11.41 -4.71
C VAL A 56 9.01 -12.49 -3.64
N PHE A 57 9.41 -12.12 -2.41
CA PHE A 57 9.47 -13.07 -1.31
C PHE A 57 8.09 -13.63 -0.92
N LEU A 58 7.06 -12.78 -0.96
CA LEU A 58 5.68 -13.18 -0.69
C LEU A 58 5.17 -14.22 -1.70
N ILE A 59 5.52 -14.10 -2.97
CA ILE A 59 5.09 -15.04 -4.00
C ILE A 59 5.90 -16.34 -3.95
N ILE A 60 7.20 -16.27 -3.62
CA ILE A 60 8.07 -17.47 -3.56
C ILE A 60 7.65 -18.38 -2.40
N ASP A 61 7.72 -17.88 -1.16
CA ASP A 61 7.43 -18.65 0.03
C ASP A 61 7.32 -17.72 1.26
N VAL A 62 6.09 -17.44 1.69
CA VAL A 62 5.81 -16.59 2.85
C VAL A 62 6.36 -17.20 4.14
N HIS A 63 6.35 -18.52 4.30
CA HIS A 63 6.76 -19.15 5.55
C HIS A 63 8.29 -19.09 5.71
N LYS A 64 9.03 -19.30 4.62
CA LYS A 64 10.49 -19.23 4.61
C LYS A 64 11.02 -17.80 4.72
N TYR A 65 10.42 -16.85 3.99
CA TYR A 65 10.91 -15.46 3.90
C TYR A 65 10.10 -14.48 4.74
N PHE A 66 9.41 -14.97 5.77
CA PHE A 66 8.50 -14.16 6.59
C PHE A 66 9.18 -12.91 7.16
N VAL A 67 10.40 -13.05 7.65
CA VAL A 67 11.16 -11.95 8.27
C VAL A 67 11.48 -10.89 7.21
N GLU A 68 11.97 -11.30 6.05
CA GLU A 68 12.33 -10.43 4.94
C GLU A 68 11.10 -9.69 4.41
N ILE A 69 9.96 -10.36 4.27
CA ILE A 69 8.70 -9.74 3.84
C ILE A 69 8.31 -8.61 4.79
N ILE A 70 8.31 -8.86 6.11
CA ILE A 70 7.93 -7.85 7.10
C ILE A 70 8.94 -6.70 7.14
N VAL A 71 10.23 -6.98 7.05
CA VAL A 71 11.26 -5.92 6.99
C VAL A 71 11.09 -5.03 5.76
N MET A 72 10.87 -5.63 4.59
CA MET A 72 10.62 -4.89 3.35
C MET A 72 9.34 -4.06 3.42
N PHE A 73 8.28 -4.61 4.03
CA PHE A 73 7.05 -3.87 4.33
C PHE A 73 7.31 -2.67 5.25
N ILE A 74 8.07 -2.85 6.33
CA ILE A 74 8.42 -1.75 7.25
C ILE A 74 9.17 -0.64 6.51
N LEU A 75 10.15 -0.98 5.68
CA LEU A 75 10.90 0.00 4.88
C LEU A 75 10.00 0.74 3.87
N ALA A 76 9.12 0.01 3.17
CA ALA A 76 8.17 0.60 2.22
C ALA A 76 7.18 1.55 2.93
N ALA A 77 6.60 1.12 4.04
CA ALA A 77 5.69 1.93 4.86
C ALA A 77 6.40 3.16 5.42
N ALA A 78 7.64 3.03 5.91
CA ALA A 78 8.43 4.14 6.43
C ALA A 78 8.73 5.19 5.33
N ALA A 79 9.09 4.76 4.12
CA ALA A 79 9.32 5.67 2.98
C ALA A 79 8.05 6.48 2.65
N MET A 80 6.89 5.82 2.64
CA MET A 80 5.60 6.48 2.41
C MET A 80 5.23 7.43 3.54
N LEU A 81 5.35 7.00 4.80
CA LEU A 81 5.08 7.84 5.97
C LEU A 81 5.99 9.08 6.01
N TYR A 82 7.26 8.93 5.63
CA TYR A 82 8.19 10.05 5.50
C TYR A 82 7.69 11.08 4.49
N THR A 83 7.12 10.62 3.38
CA THR A 83 6.50 11.49 2.36
C THR A 83 5.27 12.23 2.91
N PHE A 84 4.52 11.60 3.82
CA PHE A 84 3.33 12.19 4.43
C PHE A 84 3.63 13.17 5.57
N LEU A 85 4.81 13.10 6.23
CA LEU A 85 5.21 14.00 7.32
C LEU A 85 4.95 15.49 7.07
N PRO A 86 5.39 16.10 5.94
CA PRO A 86 5.11 17.51 5.67
C PRO A 86 3.61 17.80 5.61
N ILE A 87 2.82 16.90 5.02
CA ILE A 87 1.35 17.03 4.91
C ILE A 87 0.70 16.95 6.29
N LEU A 88 1.26 16.13 7.20
CA LEU A 88 0.85 15.97 8.60
C LEU A 88 1.29 17.13 9.52
N LYS A 89 2.14 18.06 9.08
CA LYS A 89 2.46 19.28 9.86
C LYS A 89 1.54 20.47 9.56
N LEU A 90 0.74 20.38 8.50
CA LEU A 90 -0.21 21.42 8.09
C LEU A 90 -1.33 21.68 9.11
N LYS A 91 -1.89 22.89 9.08
CA LYS A 91 -3.00 23.29 9.96
C LYS A 91 -4.26 22.51 9.57
N SER A 92 -4.88 21.85 10.54
CA SER A 92 -6.13 21.12 10.32
C SER A 92 -7.26 22.07 9.95
N ARG A 93 -8.03 21.74 8.89
CA ARG A 93 -9.37 22.32 8.73
C ARG A 93 -10.28 21.82 9.85
N LYS A 94 -11.38 22.56 10.11
CA LYS A 94 -12.42 22.11 11.05
C LYS A 94 -13.03 20.80 10.53
N ILE A 95 -12.87 19.73 11.31
CA ILE A 95 -13.46 18.42 11.06
C ILE A 95 -14.83 18.42 11.76
N THR A 96 -15.91 18.18 10.99
CA THR A 96 -17.25 18.00 11.59
C THR A 96 -17.42 16.54 12.03
N LYS A 97 -18.33 16.30 12.98
CA LYS A 97 -18.60 14.93 13.47
C LYS A 97 -19.06 14.00 12.34
N GLU A 98 -19.90 14.49 11.44
CA GLU A 98 -20.42 13.76 10.28
C GLU A 98 -19.31 13.24 9.37
N MET A 99 -18.27 14.06 9.14
CA MET A 99 -17.12 13.65 8.33
C MET A 99 -16.27 12.57 8.97
N LEU A 100 -16.36 12.39 10.28
CA LEU A 100 -15.59 11.37 11.00
C LEU A 100 -16.27 10.00 10.96
N VAL A 101 -17.58 9.95 10.69
CA VAL A 101 -18.38 8.71 10.79
C VAL A 101 -17.91 7.70 9.75
N GLU A 102 -17.82 8.10 8.47
CA GLU A 102 -17.45 7.20 7.38
C GLU A 102 -16.04 6.60 7.54
N PRO A 103 -14.96 7.39 7.68
CA PRO A 103 -13.63 6.85 7.96
C PRO A 103 -13.52 6.18 9.34
N GLY A 104 -14.35 6.57 10.31
CA GLY A 104 -14.44 5.88 11.60
C GLY A 104 -14.95 4.45 11.47
N ILE A 105 -16.02 4.24 10.70
CA ILE A 105 -16.54 2.90 10.38
C ILE A 105 -15.49 2.10 9.60
N GLY A 106 -14.87 2.72 8.59
CA GLY A 106 -13.78 2.11 7.83
C GLY A 106 -12.62 1.67 8.73
N LEU A 107 -12.25 2.50 9.71
CA LEU A 107 -11.19 2.18 10.66
C LEU A 107 -11.57 1.01 11.58
N ILE A 108 -12.79 0.98 12.11
CA ILE A 108 -13.28 -0.13 12.93
C ILE A 108 -13.22 -1.43 12.14
N PHE A 109 -13.64 -1.40 10.87
CA PHE A 109 -13.55 -2.56 9.98
C PHE A 109 -12.10 -3.01 9.76
N CYS A 110 -11.16 -2.08 9.55
CA CYS A 110 -9.73 -2.38 9.40
C CYS A 110 -9.17 -3.05 10.67
N VAL A 111 -9.45 -2.48 11.83
CA VAL A 111 -9.01 -3.01 13.13
C VAL A 111 -9.58 -4.40 13.37
N TYR A 112 -10.89 -4.59 13.15
CA TYR A 112 -11.53 -5.90 13.26
C TYR A 112 -10.86 -6.93 12.34
N THR A 113 -10.60 -6.56 11.09
CA THR A 113 -10.00 -7.45 10.09
C THR A 113 -8.58 -7.87 10.50
N VAL A 114 -7.76 -6.92 10.96
CA VAL A 114 -6.40 -7.21 11.41
C VAL A 114 -6.41 -8.08 12.67
N ILE A 115 -7.26 -7.78 13.65
CA ILE A 115 -7.39 -8.61 14.87
C ILE A 115 -7.85 -10.02 14.49
N TYR A 116 -8.83 -10.14 13.60
CA TYR A 116 -9.33 -11.43 13.13
C TYR A 116 -8.23 -12.25 12.46
N LEU A 117 -7.48 -11.65 11.53
CA LEU A 117 -6.30 -12.28 10.90
C LEU A 117 -5.30 -12.75 11.95
N MET A 118 -5.00 -11.90 12.94
CA MET A 118 -4.09 -12.26 14.01
C MET A 118 -4.62 -13.48 14.75
N THR A 119 -5.86 -13.48 15.22
CA THR A 119 -6.43 -14.61 15.97
C THR A 119 -6.44 -15.92 15.18
N MET A 120 -6.72 -15.87 13.87
CA MET A 120 -6.83 -17.08 13.05
C MET A 120 -5.46 -17.68 12.66
N TYR A 121 -4.45 -16.83 12.43
CA TYR A 121 -3.17 -17.29 11.87
C TYR A 121 -2.00 -17.20 12.85
N TYR A 122 -2.18 -16.66 14.07
CA TYR A 122 -1.09 -16.42 15.02
C TYR A 122 -0.19 -17.63 15.28
N GLU A 123 -0.77 -18.82 15.39
CA GLU A 123 -0.01 -20.05 15.67
C GLU A 123 0.70 -20.62 14.44
N LEU A 124 0.33 -20.19 13.24
CA LEU A 124 0.92 -20.65 11.97
C LEU A 124 2.08 -19.79 11.49
N VAL A 125 2.25 -18.60 12.08
CA VAL A 125 3.23 -17.61 11.64
C VAL A 125 4.60 -17.86 12.31
N PRO A 126 5.73 -17.88 11.57
CA PRO A 126 7.05 -18.20 12.11
C PRO A 126 7.51 -17.27 13.24
N ASN A 127 7.28 -15.96 13.07
CA ASN A 127 7.76 -14.94 14.00
C ASN A 127 6.60 -14.07 14.49
N LYS A 128 6.06 -14.47 15.64
CA LYS A 128 4.91 -13.82 16.31
C LYS A 128 5.16 -12.34 16.63
N PHE A 129 6.37 -11.99 17.07
CA PHE A 129 6.72 -10.62 17.40
C PHE A 129 6.71 -9.70 16.16
N LEU A 130 7.37 -10.14 15.08
CA LEU A 130 7.37 -9.39 13.82
C LEU A 130 5.98 -9.29 13.22
N PHE A 131 5.17 -10.35 13.32
CA PHE A 131 3.80 -10.34 12.86
C PHE A 131 2.94 -9.28 13.58
N ILE A 132 2.99 -9.23 14.91
CA ILE A 132 2.31 -8.20 15.71
C ILE A 132 2.80 -6.80 15.31
N SER A 133 4.11 -6.62 15.18
CA SER A 133 4.69 -5.32 14.83
C SER A 133 4.25 -4.85 13.42
N GLY A 134 4.20 -5.77 12.45
CA GLY A 134 3.73 -5.50 11.09
C GLY A 134 2.24 -5.17 11.06
N ALA A 135 1.41 -5.89 11.84
CA ALA A 135 -0.02 -5.62 11.98
C ALA A 135 -0.30 -4.23 12.58
N ILE A 136 0.43 -3.85 13.63
CA ILE A 136 0.32 -2.51 14.24
C ILE A 136 0.74 -1.44 13.23
N LEU A 137 1.84 -1.64 12.51
CA LEU A 137 2.30 -0.69 11.51
C LEU A 137 1.30 -0.57 10.34
N LEU A 138 0.70 -1.67 9.90
CA LEU A 138 -0.34 -1.67 8.87
C LEU A 138 -1.55 -0.85 9.32
N LEU A 139 -2.03 -1.05 10.55
CA LEU A 139 -3.12 -0.26 11.10
C LEU A 139 -2.76 1.22 11.21
N PHE A 140 -1.58 1.53 11.73
CA PHE A 140 -1.09 2.91 11.84
C PHE A 140 -0.98 3.58 10.46
N PHE A 141 -0.40 2.88 9.48
CA PHE A 141 -0.28 3.37 8.11
C PHE A 141 -1.65 3.66 7.49
N THR A 142 -2.59 2.72 7.58
CA THR A 142 -3.95 2.90 7.06
C THR A 142 -4.68 4.04 7.76
N MET A 143 -4.52 4.20 9.08
CA MET A 143 -5.04 5.36 9.80
C MET A 143 -4.49 6.67 9.26
N VAL A 144 -3.17 6.77 9.08
CA VAL A 144 -2.54 8.00 8.52
C VAL A 144 -3.10 8.31 7.13
N CYS A 145 -3.21 7.30 6.27
CA CYS A 145 -3.81 7.44 4.94
C CYS A 145 -5.25 7.95 4.98
N PHE A 146 -6.06 7.56 5.98
CA PHE A 146 -7.45 8.03 6.10
C PHE A 146 -7.57 9.39 6.81
N LEU A 147 -6.61 9.74 7.66
CA LEU A 147 -6.59 11.02 8.38
C LEU A 147 -6.18 12.20 7.48
N ILE A 148 -5.26 11.99 6.54
CA ILE A 148 -4.77 13.08 5.67
C ILE A 148 -5.91 13.69 4.82
N PRO A 149 -6.77 12.92 4.13
CA PRO A 149 -7.87 13.48 3.34
C PRO A 149 -8.92 14.21 4.19
N LEU A 150 -9.15 13.75 5.43
CA LEU A 150 -10.03 14.45 6.38
C LEU A 150 -9.50 15.82 6.75
N ARG A 151 -8.18 15.92 6.87
CA ARG A 151 -7.50 17.12 7.32
C ARG A 151 -7.22 18.11 6.19
N ASN A 152 -6.85 17.59 5.02
CA ASN A 152 -6.56 18.32 3.79
C ASN A 152 -7.44 17.78 2.67
N ARG A 153 -8.41 18.57 2.22
CA ARG A 153 -9.42 18.14 1.24
C ARG A 153 -9.00 18.32 -0.22
N HIS A 154 -7.69 18.34 -0.50
CA HIS A 154 -7.21 18.34 -1.89
C HIS A 154 -7.75 17.11 -2.63
N PRO A 155 -8.27 17.24 -3.87
CA PRO A 155 -8.87 16.12 -4.62
C PRO A 155 -7.96 14.89 -4.73
N SER A 156 -6.65 15.11 -4.92
CA SER A 156 -5.66 14.04 -4.99
C SER A 156 -5.50 13.23 -3.70
N ASN A 157 -5.91 13.75 -2.54
CA ASN A 157 -5.87 12.98 -1.29
C ASN A 157 -6.89 11.82 -1.28
N VAL A 158 -7.87 11.78 -2.19
CA VAL A 158 -8.74 10.61 -2.36
C VAL A 158 -7.95 9.34 -2.65
N TYR A 159 -6.81 9.44 -3.33
CA TYR A 159 -5.94 8.28 -3.59
C TYR A 159 -5.41 7.65 -2.30
N LEU A 160 -5.29 8.39 -1.19
CA LEU A 160 -4.82 7.84 0.08
C LEU A 160 -5.79 6.82 0.68
N TYR A 161 -7.10 6.97 0.48
CA TYR A 161 -8.07 5.95 0.87
C TYR A 161 -7.82 4.63 0.13
N LEU A 162 -7.54 4.72 -1.18
CA LEU A 162 -7.24 3.55 -2.01
C LEU A 162 -5.86 2.95 -1.71
N ILE A 163 -4.88 3.77 -1.31
CA ILE A 163 -3.54 3.29 -0.90
C ILE A 163 -3.65 2.50 0.41
N GLY A 164 -4.26 3.08 1.44
CA GLY A 164 -4.44 2.40 2.73
C GLY A 164 -5.31 1.15 2.63
N GLY A 165 -6.46 1.26 1.96
CA GLY A 165 -7.37 0.12 1.75
C GLY A 165 -6.77 -0.96 0.85
N GLY A 166 -6.08 -0.57 -0.23
CA GLY A 166 -5.43 -1.49 -1.15
C GLY A 166 -4.35 -2.33 -0.48
N LEU A 167 -3.52 -1.70 0.36
CA LEU A 167 -2.48 -2.41 1.13
C LEU A 167 -3.09 -3.36 2.19
N LEU A 168 -4.19 -2.98 2.82
CA LEU A 168 -4.92 -3.86 3.74
C LEU A 168 -5.46 -5.09 3.00
N VAL A 169 -6.11 -4.90 1.85
CA VAL A 169 -6.64 -6.00 1.03
C VAL A 169 -5.51 -6.90 0.52
N GLU A 170 -4.40 -6.31 0.07
CA GLU A 170 -3.18 -7.02 -0.31
C GLU A 170 -2.69 -7.95 0.81
N ALA A 171 -2.52 -7.40 2.02
CA ALA A 171 -2.09 -8.18 3.18
C ALA A 171 -3.09 -9.28 3.54
N VAL A 172 -4.39 -8.98 3.62
CA VAL A 172 -5.43 -9.97 3.97
C VAL A 172 -5.44 -11.13 2.97
N LEU A 173 -5.49 -10.83 1.67
CA LEU A 173 -5.58 -11.87 0.64
C LEU A 173 -4.31 -12.71 0.59
N ALA A 174 -3.14 -12.11 0.78
CA ALA A 174 -1.87 -12.84 0.85
C ALA A 174 -1.85 -13.83 2.04
N PHE A 175 -2.30 -13.41 3.22
CA PHE A 175 -2.37 -14.29 4.38
C PHE A 175 -3.41 -15.40 4.20
N VAL A 176 -4.59 -15.08 3.67
CA VAL A 176 -5.62 -16.09 3.39
C VAL A 176 -5.12 -17.11 2.37
N TYR A 177 -4.46 -16.66 1.30
CA TYR A 177 -3.89 -17.56 0.28
C TYR A 177 -2.85 -18.52 0.86
N THR A 178 -2.00 -18.01 1.75
CA THR A 178 -0.88 -18.74 2.34
C THR A 178 -1.33 -19.75 3.40
N TYR A 179 -2.19 -19.32 4.33
CA TYR A 179 -2.45 -20.07 5.57
C TYR A 179 -3.83 -20.72 5.63
N SER A 180 -4.71 -20.48 4.66
CA SER A 180 -6.10 -20.98 4.71
C SER A 180 -6.53 -21.64 3.40
N LEU A 181 -6.52 -20.89 2.31
CA LEU A 181 -7.12 -21.28 1.05
C LEU A 181 -6.19 -20.89 -0.11
N SER A 182 -5.31 -21.81 -0.50
CA SER A 182 -4.40 -21.62 -1.65
C SER A 182 -5.12 -21.78 -3.00
N ILE A 183 -6.26 -21.10 -3.16
CA ILE A 183 -7.10 -21.13 -4.36
C ILE A 183 -6.56 -20.08 -5.36
N PRO A 184 -6.40 -20.42 -6.66
CA PRO A 184 -5.87 -19.50 -7.67
C PRO A 184 -6.57 -18.15 -7.73
N ILE A 185 -7.89 -18.10 -7.48
CA ILE A 185 -8.65 -16.84 -7.52
C ILE A 185 -8.22 -15.84 -6.44
N ILE A 186 -7.78 -16.32 -5.27
CA ILE A 186 -7.30 -15.47 -4.17
C ILE A 186 -5.92 -14.91 -4.52
N ALA A 187 -5.06 -15.72 -5.16
CA ALA A 187 -3.79 -15.24 -5.70
C ALA A 187 -3.99 -14.17 -6.78
N VAL A 188 -4.96 -14.34 -7.70
CA VAL A 188 -5.31 -13.32 -8.69
C VAL A 188 -5.82 -12.05 -8.01
N GLY A 189 -6.68 -12.17 -7.00
CA GLY A 189 -7.16 -11.05 -6.21
C GLY A 189 -6.03 -10.27 -5.53
N THR A 190 -5.05 -10.97 -4.97
CA THR A 190 -3.85 -10.37 -4.36
C THR A 190 -3.07 -9.53 -5.38
N LYS A 191 -2.87 -10.06 -6.59
CA LYS A 191 -2.16 -9.35 -7.68
C LYS A 191 -2.93 -8.12 -8.19
N ILE A 192 -4.25 -8.21 -8.24
CA ILE A 192 -5.10 -7.05 -8.57
C ILE A 192 -4.96 -5.97 -7.50
N ALA A 193 -5.00 -6.35 -6.22
CA ALA A 193 -4.83 -5.42 -5.11
C ALA A 193 -3.46 -4.72 -5.16
N ILE A 194 -2.38 -5.48 -5.38
CA ILE A 194 -1.03 -4.94 -5.61
C ILE A 194 -1.04 -3.91 -6.75
N CYS A 195 -1.63 -4.27 -7.90
CA CYS A 195 -1.69 -3.37 -9.06
C CYS A 195 -2.39 -2.06 -8.75
N VAL A 196 -3.56 -2.14 -8.11
CA VAL A 196 -4.35 -0.96 -7.74
C VAL A 196 -3.58 -0.10 -6.75
N HIS A 197 -3.03 -0.73 -5.70
CA HIS A 197 -2.24 -0.05 -4.68
C HIS A 197 -1.06 0.73 -5.29
N LYS A 198 -0.20 0.08 -6.09
CA LYS A 198 0.95 0.76 -6.71
C LYS A 198 0.54 1.84 -7.71
N THR A 199 -0.56 1.64 -8.43
CA THR A 199 -1.11 2.66 -9.33
C THR A 199 -1.53 3.90 -8.54
N CYS A 200 -2.29 3.73 -7.46
CA CYS A 200 -2.73 4.83 -6.61
C CYS A 200 -1.55 5.54 -5.94
N VAL A 201 -0.54 4.81 -5.45
CA VAL A 201 0.68 5.43 -4.91
C VAL A 201 1.36 6.27 -5.98
N THR A 202 1.56 5.73 -7.19
CA THR A 202 2.24 6.46 -8.25
C THR A 202 1.50 7.74 -8.65
N LEU A 203 0.17 7.66 -8.82
CA LEU A 203 -0.66 8.83 -9.12
C LEU A 203 -0.62 9.87 -8.00
N TYR A 204 -0.61 9.42 -6.74
CA TYR A 204 -0.46 10.30 -5.59
C TYR A 204 0.88 11.03 -5.60
N PHE A 205 1.99 10.32 -5.87
CA PHE A 205 3.32 10.92 -5.96
C PHE A 205 3.45 11.91 -7.11
N VAL A 206 2.80 11.66 -8.25
CA VAL A 206 2.78 12.62 -9.37
C VAL A 206 2.05 13.90 -8.99
N SER A 207 0.95 13.80 -8.24
CA SER A 207 0.14 14.95 -7.83
C SER A 207 0.57 15.59 -6.49
N ILE A 208 1.64 15.11 -5.87
CA ILE A 208 2.01 15.52 -4.51
C ILE A 208 2.45 16.99 -4.44
N ASP A 209 3.04 17.52 -5.51
CA ASP A 209 3.44 18.94 -5.57
C ASP A 209 2.22 19.87 -5.59
N GLU A 210 1.14 19.46 -6.24
CA GLU A 210 -0.13 20.20 -6.26
C GLU A 210 -0.71 20.22 -4.84
N VAL A 211 -0.69 19.06 -4.16
CA VAL A 211 -1.07 18.96 -2.75
C VAL A 211 -0.22 19.87 -1.86
N TYR A 212 1.08 20.05 -2.13
CA TYR A 212 1.94 20.96 -1.38
C TYR A 212 1.77 22.44 -1.76
N SER A 213 1.40 22.74 -3.01
CA SER A 213 1.33 24.12 -3.53
C SER A 213 -0.03 24.79 -3.35
N ASP A 214 -1.15 24.07 -3.48
CA ASP A 214 -2.47 24.57 -3.07
C ASP A 214 -2.48 24.93 -1.57
N VAL A 215 -1.68 24.21 -0.79
CA VAL A 215 -1.46 24.47 0.63
C VAL A 215 -0.73 25.79 0.88
N ASN A 216 0.17 26.23 -0.02
CA ASN A 216 0.84 27.53 0.10
C ASN A 216 -0.07 28.70 -0.31
N ARG A 217 -1.12 28.45 -1.11
CA ARG A 217 -2.10 29.47 -1.51
C ARG A 217 -3.13 29.77 -0.42
N GLU A 218 -3.44 28.81 0.45
CA GLU A 218 -4.33 29.03 1.61
C GLU A 218 -3.60 29.67 2.83
N GLY A 219 -2.32 30.01 2.66
CA GLY A 219 -1.49 30.70 3.63
C GLY A 219 -1.46 32.23 3.49
N TYR A 220 -2.31 32.82 2.64
CA TYR A 220 -2.54 34.27 2.54
C TYR A 220 -4.04 34.59 2.62
#